data_AF-A0A8H4P269-F1
#
_entry.id   AF-A0A8H4P269-F1
#
_cell.length_a   1.000
_cell.length_b   1.000
_cell.length_c   1.000
_cell.angle_alpha   90.00
_cell.angle_beta   90.00
_cell.angle_gamma   90.00
#
_symmetry.space_group_name_H-M   'P 1'
#
loop_
_entity.id
_entity.type
_entity.pdbx_description
1 polymer ?
#
loop_
_entity_poly.entity_id
_entity_poly.type
_entity_poly.pdbx_seq_one_letter_code
_entity_poly.pdbx_strand_id
1 'polypeptide(L)'
;MVTTRASSRGASIGPEIISTVEFESIPATPSTSARKRAMKTSNPSVPTNGAATNGNTEKQHLNIDSSQTWRHIPSSITILWLAISLPLVIWDMVYVFGRPHTMPDGFLHWPLYVPYALYGEVDHIYGWKAFNSNNGFTAAQTTLNLVETFMYLVYLWMLWTRADATSQMGTKRSMSGRDGALAVMIGFSAAVMTLSKTVLYWANEYYSGFDNIGHNSPSDLIILWVIPNGAWIVFSAYMTWMFGKDIIDGLTLASGQPIKKRKE
;
A
#
# COMPACT_ATOMS: atom_id res chain seq x y z
N MET A 1 -45.06 -16.08 -50.04
CA MET A 1 -44.17 -17.00 -50.78
C MET A 1 -43.13 -16.10 -51.43
N VAL A 2 -41.88 -15.99 -50.98
CA VAL A 2 -40.88 -17.04 -50.79
C VAL A 2 -40.11 -16.81 -49.48
N THR A 3 -39.82 -17.91 -48.81
CA THR A 3 -39.17 -18.04 -47.51
C THR A 3 -37.71 -18.44 -47.73
N THR A 4 -36.75 -17.83 -47.03
CA THR A 4 -35.47 -18.49 -46.74
C THR A 4 -35.02 -18.19 -45.31
N ARG A 5 -35.22 -19.22 -44.47
CA ARG A 5 -34.58 -19.45 -43.17
C ARG A 5 -33.07 -19.62 -43.37
N ALA A 6 -32.28 -19.07 -42.46
CA ALA A 6 -30.98 -19.65 -42.11
C ALA A 6 -30.98 -19.94 -40.60
N SER A 7 -30.97 -21.22 -40.27
CA SER A 7 -30.78 -21.76 -38.92
C SER A 7 -29.77 -22.91 -39.03
N SER A 8 -28.73 -22.83 -38.22
CA SER A 8 -27.94 -23.98 -37.73
C SER A 8 -27.23 -23.47 -36.48
N ARG A 9 -27.59 -23.88 -35.27
CA ARG A 9 -27.10 -25.10 -34.57
C ARG A 9 -25.58 -25.21 -34.73
N GLY A 10 -24.75 -24.94 -33.73
CA GLY A 10 -24.79 -25.55 -32.40
C GLY A 10 -23.87 -26.78 -32.42
N ALA A 11 -22.58 -26.58 -32.11
CA ALA A 11 -21.65 -27.66 -31.80
C ALA A 11 -20.70 -27.17 -30.69
N SER A 12 -21.03 -27.59 -29.47
CA SER A 12 -20.12 -27.66 -28.33
C SER A 12 -19.12 -28.78 -28.62
N ILE A 13 -17.83 -28.48 -28.55
CA ILE A 13 -16.76 -29.48 -28.54
C ILE A 13 -16.10 -29.36 -27.16
N GLY A 14 -16.16 -30.47 -26.41
CA GLY A 14 -15.57 -30.62 -25.08
C GLY A 14 -14.04 -30.72 -25.11
N PRO A 15 -13.42 -30.98 -23.95
CA PRO A 15 -12.02 -30.63 -23.70
C PRO A 15 -11.07 -31.74 -24.16
N GLU A 16 -10.03 -31.37 -24.91
CA GLU A 16 -8.83 -32.21 -25.03
C GLU A 16 -7.93 -31.97 -23.82
N ILE A 17 -7.57 -33.05 -23.13
CA ILE A 17 -6.63 -33.06 -22.03
C ILE A 17 -5.29 -33.64 -22.54
N ILE A 18 -4.22 -33.10 -21.95
CA ILE A 18 -2.88 -33.67 -21.73
C ILE A 18 -1.84 -33.40 -22.81
N SER A 19 -1.03 -32.36 -22.57
CA SER A 19 0.42 -32.50 -22.71
C SER A 19 1.06 -31.99 -21.42
N THR A 20 1.65 -32.93 -20.70
CA THR A 20 2.41 -32.78 -19.46
C THR A 20 3.61 -31.87 -19.69
N VAL A 21 3.60 -30.67 -19.10
CA VAL A 21 4.80 -29.87 -18.92
C VAL A 21 5.47 -30.37 -17.64
N GLU A 22 6.58 -31.07 -17.83
CA GLU A 22 7.42 -31.63 -16.79
C GLU A 22 8.09 -30.48 -16.03
N PHE A 23 7.81 -30.37 -14.73
CA PHE A 23 8.51 -29.45 -13.83
C PHE A 23 9.90 -29.99 -13.55
N GLU A 24 10.93 -29.26 -14.00
CA GLU A 24 12.32 -29.55 -13.67
C GLU A 24 12.52 -29.44 -12.15
N SER A 25 12.85 -30.56 -11.52
CA SER A 25 13.03 -30.70 -10.08
C SER A 25 14.27 -29.94 -9.59
N ILE A 26 14.08 -29.10 -8.58
CA ILE A 26 15.11 -28.38 -7.83
C ILE A 26 16.13 -29.38 -7.23
N PRO A 27 17.45 -29.21 -7.46
CA PRO A 27 18.45 -30.02 -6.79
C PRO A 27 18.51 -29.71 -5.28
N ALA A 28 18.44 -30.77 -4.48
CA ALA A 28 18.50 -30.73 -3.03
C ALA A 28 19.85 -30.19 -2.50
N THR A 29 19.76 -29.48 -1.37
CA THR A 29 20.86 -28.96 -0.56
C THR A 29 21.72 -30.09 0.03
N PRO A 30 23.07 -30.03 0.00
CA PRO A 30 23.89 -30.90 0.83
C PRO A 30 23.96 -30.35 2.26
N SER A 31 23.55 -31.19 3.21
CA SER A 31 23.70 -30.96 4.65
C SER A 31 25.13 -31.26 5.12
N THR A 32 25.62 -30.37 5.98
CA THR A 32 26.65 -30.51 7.04
C THR A 32 27.93 -31.34 6.81
N SER A 33 29.07 -30.63 6.85
CA SER A 33 30.27 -31.14 7.52
C SER A 33 31.01 -30.01 8.23
N ALA A 34 31.01 -30.08 9.56
CA ALA A 34 31.73 -29.18 10.45
C ALA A 34 33.24 -29.26 10.22
N ARG A 35 33.90 -28.13 9.90
CA ARG A 35 35.35 -28.02 9.92
C ARG A 35 35.81 -27.24 11.15
N LYS A 36 36.01 -27.97 12.25
CA LYS A 36 36.88 -27.54 13.35
C LYS A 36 38.28 -27.34 12.77
N ARG A 37 38.85 -26.14 12.86
CA ARG A 37 40.30 -25.95 12.68
C ARG A 37 40.90 -25.50 14.01
N ALA A 38 41.81 -26.34 14.47
CA ALA A 38 42.47 -26.29 15.76
C ALA A 38 43.37 -25.07 15.93
N MET A 39 43.38 -24.57 17.16
CA MET A 39 44.42 -23.72 17.76
C MET A 39 45.80 -24.35 17.55
N LYS A 40 46.78 -23.55 17.14
CA LYS A 40 48.19 -23.87 17.28
C LYS A 40 48.83 -22.82 18.20
N THR A 41 49.01 -23.22 19.45
CA THR A 41 49.85 -22.58 20.46
C THR A 41 51.31 -22.97 20.24
N SER A 42 52.21 -21.99 20.15
CA SER A 42 53.64 -22.21 20.42
C SER A 42 54.36 -20.88 20.69
N ASN A 43 54.69 -20.64 21.96
CA ASN A 43 55.88 -19.93 22.44
C ASN A 43 56.72 -21.00 23.20
N PRO A 44 58.06 -20.90 23.36
CA PRO A 44 58.88 -19.73 23.80
C PRO A 44 60.14 -19.54 22.90
N SER A 45 61.10 -18.60 23.03
CA SER A 45 61.70 -17.84 24.15
C SER A 45 62.59 -16.72 23.56
N VAL A 46 62.82 -15.66 24.34
CA VAL A 46 63.70 -14.47 24.18
C VAL A 46 65.17 -14.90 24.54
N PRO A 47 66.30 -14.29 24.06
CA PRO A 47 66.58 -12.86 24.26
C PRO A 47 67.44 -12.03 23.28
N THR A 48 67.20 -10.70 23.43
CA THR A 48 68.10 -9.52 23.41
C THR A 48 68.54 -8.81 22.12
N ASN A 49 68.27 -7.49 22.17
CA ASN A 49 69.00 -6.32 21.66
C ASN A 49 68.73 -5.82 20.23
N GLY A 50 68.14 -4.62 20.15
CA GLY A 50 68.16 -3.81 18.93
C GLY A 50 67.12 -2.69 18.89
N ALA A 51 67.52 -1.50 19.33
CA ALA A 51 67.14 -0.17 18.85
C ALA A 51 65.66 0.22 18.61
N ALA A 52 65.30 1.33 19.25
CA ALA A 52 64.11 2.14 19.10
C ALA A 52 63.63 2.38 17.66
N THR A 53 62.31 2.34 17.47
CA THR A 53 61.58 3.30 16.63
C THR A 53 60.12 3.35 17.09
N ASN A 54 59.71 4.52 17.57
CA ASN A 54 58.34 4.84 17.95
C ASN A 54 57.45 4.83 16.70
N GLY A 55 56.81 3.70 16.43
CA GLY A 55 55.70 3.62 15.49
C GLY A 55 54.39 3.55 16.27
N ASN A 56 53.83 4.70 16.65
CA ASN A 56 52.42 4.78 17.02
C ASN A 56 51.60 4.46 15.76
N THR A 57 51.39 3.17 15.50
CA THR A 57 50.32 2.72 14.62
C THR A 57 49.06 2.89 15.42
N GLU A 58 48.53 4.12 15.36
CA GLU A 58 47.16 4.44 15.69
C GLU A 58 46.31 3.51 14.83
N LYS A 59 45.90 2.37 15.43
CA LYS A 59 44.81 1.58 14.90
C LYS A 59 43.63 2.52 14.95
N GLN A 60 43.38 3.20 13.84
CA GLN A 60 42.07 3.72 13.51
C GLN A 60 41.15 2.50 13.59
N HIS A 61 40.60 2.29 14.79
CA HIS A 61 39.25 1.79 14.90
C HIS A 61 38.44 2.77 14.08
N LEU A 62 38.32 2.48 12.78
CA LEU A 62 37.16 2.87 12.01
C LEU A 62 36.02 2.38 12.87
N ASN A 63 35.43 3.30 13.63
CA ASN A 63 34.08 3.15 14.12
C ASN A 63 33.31 2.88 12.84
N ILE A 64 33.08 1.60 12.54
CA ILE A 64 32.05 1.18 11.61
C ILE A 64 30.80 1.69 12.30
N ASP A 65 30.48 2.93 11.95
CA ASP A 65 29.34 3.69 12.43
C ASP A 65 28.18 2.70 12.37
N SER A 66 27.59 2.43 13.54
CA SER A 66 26.58 1.39 13.79
C SER A 66 25.84 1.02 12.52
N SER A 67 25.92 -0.24 12.08
CA SER A 67 25.19 -0.76 10.92
C SER A 67 23.82 -0.09 10.83
N GLN A 68 23.65 0.81 9.86
CA GLN A 68 22.45 1.62 9.73
C GLN A 68 21.27 0.65 9.63
N THR A 69 20.55 0.49 10.74
CA THR A 69 19.50 -0.52 10.82
C THR A 69 18.27 0.11 10.22
N TRP A 70 17.78 -0.47 9.13
CA TRP A 70 16.57 0.01 8.47
C TRP A 70 15.39 -0.03 9.45
N ARG A 71 14.60 1.05 9.45
CA ARG A 71 13.36 1.16 10.22
C ARG A 71 12.32 1.90 9.41
N HIS A 72 11.11 1.36 9.41
CA HIS A 72 9.95 2.09 8.96
C HIS A 72 9.47 3.05 10.06
N ILE A 73 9.32 4.32 9.69
CA ILE A 73 8.76 5.36 10.56
C ILE A 73 7.66 6.06 9.76
N PRO A 74 6.38 5.85 10.12
CA PRO A 74 5.27 6.53 9.46
C PRO A 74 5.44 8.05 9.56
N SER A 75 5.18 8.76 8.46
CA SER A 75 5.17 10.22 8.54
C SER A 75 3.94 10.73 9.28
N SER A 76 4.05 11.88 9.94
CA SER A 76 2.91 12.50 10.62
C SER A 76 1.77 12.80 9.65
N ILE A 77 2.10 13.11 8.39
CA ILE A 77 1.11 13.32 7.31
C ILE A 77 0.35 12.03 7.03
N THR A 78 1.03 10.89 6.90
CA THR A 78 0.38 9.59 6.70
C THR A 78 -0.56 9.25 7.85
N ILE A 79 -0.12 9.43 9.10
CA ILE A 79 -0.96 9.12 10.27
C ILE A 79 -2.17 10.05 10.34
N LEU A 80 -1.98 11.35 10.10
CA LEU A 80 -3.08 12.32 10.07
C LEU A 80 -4.08 11.99 8.95
N TRP A 81 -3.58 11.69 7.75
CA TRP A 81 -4.43 11.32 6.62
C TRP A 81 -5.23 10.05 6.90
N LEU A 82 -4.61 9.01 7.47
CA LEU A 82 -5.33 7.79 7.85
C LEU A 82 -6.37 8.04 8.94
N ALA A 83 -6.09 8.92 9.90
CA ALA A 83 -7.04 9.27 10.96
C ALA A 83 -8.30 9.99 10.42
N ILE A 84 -8.16 10.75 9.32
CA ILE A 84 -9.27 11.44 8.67
C ILE A 84 -9.96 10.54 7.64
N SER A 85 -9.18 9.88 6.78
CA SER A 85 -9.69 9.12 5.63
C SER A 85 -10.41 7.84 6.05
N LEU A 86 -9.93 7.09 7.06
CA LEU A 86 -10.56 5.83 7.44
C LEU A 86 -12.01 6.00 7.93
N PRO A 87 -12.33 6.94 8.84
CA PRO A 87 -13.73 7.22 9.19
C PRO A 87 -14.58 7.63 7.99
N LEU A 88 -14.05 8.49 7.11
CA LEU A 88 -14.78 8.95 5.92
C LEU A 88 -15.07 7.81 4.94
N VAL A 89 -14.09 6.95 4.68
CA VAL A 89 -14.24 5.81 3.77
C VAL A 89 -15.18 4.76 4.37
N ILE A 90 -15.12 4.51 5.67
CA ILE A 90 -16.08 3.61 6.34
C ILE A 90 -17.50 4.17 6.23
N TRP A 91 -17.69 5.46 6.46
CA TRP A 91 -18.98 6.13 6.30
C TRP A 91 -19.49 6.00 4.86
N ASP A 92 -18.63 6.24 3.87
CA ASP A 92 -18.93 6.07 2.46
C ASP A 92 -19.32 4.64 2.10
N MET A 93 -18.59 3.64 2.62
CA MET A 93 -18.90 2.24 2.36
C MET A 93 -20.27 1.85 2.88
N VAL A 94 -20.64 2.30 4.08
CA VAL A 94 -21.96 2.03 4.64
C VAL A 94 -23.03 2.77 3.83
N TYR A 95 -22.77 3.99 3.37
CA TYR A 95 -23.66 4.69 2.44
C TYR A 95 -23.92 3.87 1.18
N VAL A 96 -22.88 3.42 0.47
CA VAL A 96 -23.01 2.76 -0.83
C VAL A 96 -23.62 1.36 -0.71
N PHE A 97 -23.16 0.53 0.23
CA PHE A 97 -23.72 -0.81 0.43
C PHE A 97 -25.09 -0.80 1.09
N GLY A 98 -25.43 0.25 1.82
CA GLY A 98 -26.74 0.42 2.46
C GLY A 98 -27.83 0.95 1.53
N ARG A 99 -27.53 1.27 0.26
CA ARG A 99 -28.54 1.77 -0.69
C ARG A 99 -29.63 0.71 -0.93
N PRO A 100 -30.92 1.10 -1.00
CA PRO A 100 -31.44 2.47 -0.99
C PRO A 100 -31.71 3.05 0.42
N HIS A 101 -31.55 2.27 1.50
CA HIS A 101 -31.92 2.71 2.85
C HIS A 101 -31.15 3.93 3.38
N THR A 102 -29.95 4.15 2.85
CA THR A 102 -29.08 5.31 3.14
C THR A 102 -29.30 6.50 2.20
N MET A 103 -29.99 6.30 1.07
CA MET A 103 -30.31 7.36 0.09
C MET A 103 -31.51 8.21 0.57
N PRO A 104 -31.76 9.40 -0.02
CA PRO A 104 -32.95 10.19 0.30
C PRO A 104 -34.22 9.34 0.34
N ASP A 105 -35.12 9.64 1.29
CA ASP A 105 -36.33 8.85 1.63
C ASP A 105 -36.08 7.49 2.32
N GLY A 106 -34.82 7.07 2.46
CA GLY A 106 -34.43 5.88 3.22
C GLY A 106 -34.40 6.11 4.74
N PHE A 107 -34.68 5.06 5.52
CA PHE A 107 -34.75 5.17 6.99
C PHE A 107 -33.39 5.41 7.68
N LEU A 108 -32.27 5.08 7.04
CA LEU A 108 -30.93 5.37 7.55
C LEU A 108 -30.43 6.74 7.10
N HIS A 109 -31.07 7.36 6.09
CA HIS A 109 -30.65 8.63 5.53
C HIS A 109 -30.61 9.74 6.58
N TRP A 110 -31.69 9.85 7.35
CA TRP A 110 -31.73 10.72 8.52
C TRP A 110 -31.34 9.92 9.78
N PRO A 111 -30.40 10.41 10.61
CA PRO A 111 -29.66 11.67 10.52
C PRO A 111 -28.27 11.55 9.88
N LEU A 112 -27.82 10.34 9.52
CA LEU A 112 -26.39 10.06 9.28
C LEU A 112 -25.89 10.32 7.86
N TYR A 113 -26.76 10.30 6.85
CA TYR A 113 -26.37 10.40 5.42
C TYR A 113 -27.03 11.57 4.70
N VAL A 114 -27.57 12.54 5.44
CA VAL A 114 -28.15 13.78 4.89
C VAL A 114 -27.22 14.50 3.91
N PRO A 115 -25.90 14.62 4.16
CA PRO A 115 -25.00 15.27 3.21
C PRO A 115 -24.92 14.56 1.85
N TYR A 116 -25.22 13.25 1.80
CA TYR A 116 -25.22 12.49 0.55
C TYR A 116 -26.41 12.83 -0.36
N ALA A 117 -27.44 13.52 0.12
CA ALA A 117 -28.48 14.07 -0.76
C ALA A 117 -27.86 15.08 -1.73
N LEU A 118 -27.18 16.11 -1.20
CA LEU A 118 -26.47 17.10 -2.00
C LEU A 118 -25.34 16.45 -2.81
N TYR A 119 -24.57 15.54 -2.19
CA TYR A 119 -23.47 14.91 -2.91
C TYR A 119 -23.95 14.06 -4.09
N GLY A 120 -25.08 13.34 -3.96
CA GLY A 120 -25.67 12.57 -5.05
C GLY A 120 -26.31 13.42 -6.15
N GLU A 121 -26.61 14.69 -5.88
CA GLU A 121 -27.02 15.68 -6.88
C GLU A 121 -25.82 16.26 -7.64
N VAL A 122 -24.69 16.48 -6.96
CA VAL A 122 -23.45 16.93 -7.61
C VAL A 122 -22.84 15.81 -8.43
N ASP A 123 -22.76 14.62 -7.85
CA ASP A 123 -22.14 13.46 -8.43
C ASP A 123 -23.18 12.35 -8.55
N HIS A 124 -23.76 12.25 -9.75
CA HIS A 124 -24.84 11.32 -9.99
C HIS A 124 -24.44 9.84 -9.81
N ILE A 125 -23.14 9.51 -9.73
CA ILE A 125 -22.69 8.15 -9.38
C ILE A 125 -23.06 7.76 -7.93
N TYR A 126 -23.30 8.77 -7.08
CA TYR A 126 -23.80 8.60 -5.71
C TYR A 126 -25.32 8.72 -5.57
N GLY A 127 -26.01 9.18 -6.62
CA GLY A 127 -27.43 9.48 -6.60
C GLY A 127 -28.34 8.41 -7.23
N TRP A 128 -29.62 8.77 -7.35
CA TRP A 128 -30.66 7.90 -7.91
C TRP A 128 -30.42 7.53 -9.38
N LYS A 129 -29.76 8.39 -10.17
CA LYS A 129 -29.41 8.09 -11.58
C LYS A 129 -28.60 6.79 -11.69
N ALA A 130 -27.50 6.68 -10.95
CA ALA A 130 -26.65 5.48 -10.97
C ALA A 130 -27.34 4.27 -10.33
N PHE A 131 -28.09 4.46 -9.25
CA PHE A 131 -28.83 3.38 -8.59
C PHE A 131 -29.89 2.77 -9.53
N ASN A 132 -30.74 3.61 -10.13
CA ASN A 132 -31.84 3.16 -11.00
C ASN A 132 -31.34 2.56 -12.33
N SER A 133 -30.16 2.97 -12.80
CA SER A 133 -29.53 2.39 -14.00
C SER A 133 -28.73 1.12 -13.72
N ASN A 134 -28.70 0.63 -12.47
CA ASN A 134 -27.86 -0.49 -12.04
C ASN A 134 -26.38 -0.30 -12.40
N ASN A 135 -25.88 0.93 -12.28
CA ASN A 135 -24.47 1.23 -12.53
C ASN A 135 -23.61 0.67 -11.38
N GLY A 136 -22.84 -0.37 -11.66
CA GLY A 136 -22.01 -1.07 -10.68
C GLY A 136 -20.71 -0.34 -10.31
N PHE A 137 -20.36 0.77 -10.96
CA PHE A 137 -19.05 1.41 -10.79
C PHE A 137 -18.78 1.83 -9.34
N THR A 138 -19.71 2.56 -8.71
CA THR A 138 -19.55 3.01 -7.31
C THR A 138 -19.43 1.83 -6.36
N ALA A 139 -20.28 0.80 -6.50
CA ALA A 139 -20.22 -0.38 -5.63
C ALA A 139 -18.90 -1.17 -5.81
N ALA A 140 -18.36 -1.25 -7.03
CA ALA A 140 -17.07 -1.86 -7.29
C ALA A 140 -15.93 -1.05 -6.64
N GLN A 141 -15.97 0.28 -6.75
CA GLN A 141 -15.03 1.18 -6.07
C GLN A 141 -15.12 1.03 -4.54
N THR A 142 -16.32 0.91 -3.99
CA THR A 142 -16.56 0.68 -2.56
C THR A 142 -16.05 -0.69 -2.10
N THR A 143 -16.05 -1.70 -2.96
CA THR A 143 -15.44 -2.99 -2.63
C THR A 143 -13.93 -2.86 -2.48
N LEU A 144 -13.27 -2.02 -3.29
CA LEU A 144 -11.86 -1.68 -3.07
C LEU A 144 -11.67 -0.85 -1.80
N ASN A 145 -12.58 0.08 -1.48
CA ASN A 145 -12.57 0.79 -0.19
C ASN A 145 -12.55 -0.18 1.01
N LEU A 146 -13.31 -1.28 0.95
CA LEU A 146 -13.32 -2.31 2.00
C LEU A 146 -11.94 -2.95 2.17
N VAL A 147 -11.31 -3.35 1.06
CA VAL A 147 -9.98 -3.98 1.06
C VAL A 147 -8.92 -3.00 1.56
N GLU A 148 -8.93 -1.77 1.06
CA GLU A 148 -8.02 -0.69 1.48
C GLU A 148 -8.17 -0.40 2.97
N THR A 149 -9.40 -0.26 3.46
CA THR A 149 -9.71 -0.02 4.87
C THR A 149 -9.15 -1.14 5.74
N PHE A 150 -9.38 -2.40 5.35
CA PHE A 150 -8.84 -3.55 6.07
C PHE A 150 -7.31 -3.52 6.11
N MET A 151 -6.65 -3.26 4.98
CA MET A 151 -5.19 -3.18 4.90
C MET A 151 -4.62 -2.05 5.78
N TYR A 152 -5.23 -0.87 5.76
CA TYR A 152 -4.81 0.24 6.62
C TYR A 152 -5.05 -0.02 8.10
N LEU A 153 -6.15 -0.69 8.45
CA LEU A 153 -6.39 -1.11 9.83
C LEU A 153 -5.34 -2.13 10.30
N VAL A 154 -4.97 -3.09 9.46
CA VAL A 154 -3.87 -4.03 9.75
C VAL A 154 -2.54 -3.28 9.90
N TYR A 155 -2.24 -2.34 9.01
CA TYR A 155 -1.04 -1.49 9.11
C TYR A 155 -0.99 -0.71 10.42
N LEU A 156 -2.08 -0.05 10.81
CA LEU A 156 -2.17 0.70 12.08
C LEU A 156 -2.10 -0.22 13.30
N TRP A 157 -2.73 -1.40 13.22
CA TRP A 157 -2.64 -2.42 14.27
C TRP A 157 -1.20 -2.90 14.47
N MET A 158 -0.47 -3.19 13.38
CA MET A 158 0.94 -3.55 13.45
C MET A 158 1.77 -2.42 14.05
N LEU A 159 1.54 -1.18 13.63
CA LEU A 159 2.22 -0.01 14.17
C LEU A 159 2.00 0.14 15.68
N TRP A 160 0.81 -0.20 16.19
CA TRP A 160 0.51 -0.06 17.62
C TRP A 160 0.99 -1.22 18.47
N THR A 161 0.95 -2.45 17.93
CA THR A 161 1.22 -3.68 18.69
C THR A 161 2.63 -4.23 18.51
N ARG A 162 3.32 -3.85 17.42
CA ARG A 162 4.64 -4.38 17.04
C ARG A 162 5.70 -3.29 16.87
N ALA A 163 5.44 -2.07 17.33
CA ALA A 163 6.46 -1.03 17.36
C ALA A 163 7.64 -1.45 18.25
N ASP A 164 8.85 -1.10 17.82
CA ASP A 164 10.07 -1.37 18.56
C ASP A 164 10.00 -0.69 19.94
N ALA A 165 10.38 -1.41 21.01
CA ALA A 165 10.32 -0.93 22.40
C ALA A 165 11.13 0.36 22.66
N THR A 166 12.06 0.69 21.75
CA THR A 166 12.83 1.95 21.77
C THR A 166 12.00 3.18 21.41
N SER A 167 10.76 3.00 20.93
CA SER A 167 9.78 4.06 20.73
C SER A 167 9.31 4.56 22.10
N GLN A 168 10.12 5.37 22.78
CA GLN A 168 9.76 5.96 24.06
C GLN A 168 8.52 6.86 23.92
N MET A 169 7.83 7.11 25.03
CA MET A 169 6.68 7.99 25.09
C MET A 169 7.05 9.39 24.56
N GLY A 170 6.55 9.75 23.38
CA GLY A 170 6.87 11.02 22.69
C GLY A 170 7.79 10.89 21.46
N THR A 171 8.42 9.74 21.20
CA THR A 171 9.12 9.48 19.94
C THR A 171 8.19 8.84 18.91
N LYS A 172 8.43 9.09 17.61
CA LYS A 172 7.66 8.46 16.52
C LYS A 172 7.82 6.95 16.60
N ARG A 173 6.70 6.22 16.63
CA ARG A 173 6.71 4.75 16.60
C ARG A 173 7.46 4.28 15.36
N SER A 174 8.36 3.32 15.57
CA SER A 174 9.16 2.73 14.50
C SER A 174 9.04 1.21 14.51
N MET A 175 9.18 0.60 13.34
CA MET A 175 9.20 -0.86 13.19
C MET A 175 10.42 -1.27 12.36
N SER A 176 11.17 -2.24 12.88
CA SER A 176 12.35 -2.79 12.22
C SER A 176 12.10 -4.21 11.70
N GLY A 177 13.05 -4.74 10.92
CA GLY A 177 13.03 -6.14 10.48
C GLY A 177 11.80 -6.54 9.66
N ARG A 178 11.32 -7.78 9.86
CA ARG A 178 10.22 -8.36 9.07
C ARG A 178 8.89 -7.65 9.30
N ASP A 179 8.58 -7.25 10.54
CA ASP A 179 7.32 -6.56 10.84
C ASP A 179 7.27 -5.18 10.18
N GLY A 180 8.38 -4.43 10.23
CA GLY A 180 8.49 -3.17 9.49
C GLY A 180 8.32 -3.37 7.98
N ALA A 181 8.98 -4.37 7.40
CA ALA A 181 8.88 -4.67 5.97
C ALA A 181 7.44 -5.04 5.56
N LEU A 182 6.78 -5.89 6.35
CA LEU A 182 5.38 -6.27 6.11
C LEU A 182 4.44 -5.07 6.21
N ALA A 183 4.59 -4.23 7.24
CA ALA A 183 3.77 -3.04 7.40
C ALA A 183 3.93 -2.08 6.21
N VAL A 184 5.16 -1.82 5.77
CA VAL A 184 5.44 -0.98 4.59
C VAL A 184 4.81 -1.56 3.33
N MET A 185 4.91 -2.87 3.12
CA MET A 185 4.30 -3.53 1.95
C MET A 185 2.78 -3.39 1.96
N ILE A 186 2.13 -3.62 3.11
CA ILE A 186 0.67 -3.47 3.24
C ILE A 186 0.26 -2.02 3.00
N GLY A 187 0.93 -1.06 3.63
CA GLY A 187 0.67 0.38 3.46
C GLY A 187 0.88 0.84 2.01
N PHE A 188 1.95 0.38 1.35
CA PHE A 188 2.25 0.67 -0.04
C PHE A 188 1.16 0.13 -0.97
N SER A 189 0.79 -1.15 -0.83
CA SER A 189 -0.24 -1.77 -1.67
C SER A 189 -1.60 -1.10 -1.50
N ALA A 190 -1.98 -0.71 -0.28
CA ALA A 190 -3.21 0.04 -0.04
C ALA A 190 -3.16 1.44 -0.69
N ALA A 191 -2.04 2.16 -0.54
CA ALA A 191 -1.88 3.50 -1.12
C ALA A 191 -1.92 3.50 -2.66
N VAL A 192 -1.27 2.52 -3.28
CA VAL A 192 -1.33 2.33 -4.74
C VAL A 192 -2.76 2.01 -5.17
N MET A 193 -3.47 1.14 -4.45
CA MET A 193 -4.86 0.81 -4.75
C MET A 193 -5.75 2.05 -4.70
N THR A 194 -5.68 2.86 -3.63
CA THR A 194 -6.44 4.11 -3.51
C THR A 194 -6.12 5.05 -4.66
N LEU A 195 -4.83 5.24 -4.99
CA LEU A 195 -4.40 6.12 -6.07
C LEU A 195 -4.93 5.65 -7.43
N SER A 196 -4.70 4.39 -7.79
CA SER A 196 -5.14 3.82 -9.07
C SER A 196 -6.65 3.88 -9.21
N LYS A 197 -7.38 3.54 -8.15
CA LYS A 197 -8.83 3.59 -8.11
C LYS A 197 -9.37 5.02 -8.33
N THR A 198 -8.78 6.01 -7.66
CA THR A 198 -9.23 7.41 -7.77
C THR A 198 -8.89 8.00 -9.14
N VAL A 199 -7.72 7.67 -9.69
CA VAL A 199 -7.37 8.06 -11.08
C VAL A 199 -8.32 7.40 -12.08
N LEU A 200 -8.66 6.12 -11.87
CA LEU A 200 -9.67 5.43 -12.69
C LEU A 200 -11.03 6.13 -12.60
N TYR A 201 -11.41 6.65 -11.43
CA TYR A 201 -12.65 7.39 -11.29
C TYR A 201 -12.68 8.66 -12.17
N TRP A 202 -11.62 9.46 -12.13
CA TRP A 202 -11.49 10.63 -13.00
C TRP A 202 -11.46 10.27 -14.49
N ALA A 203 -10.74 9.21 -14.85
CA ALA A 203 -10.70 8.71 -16.21
C ALA A 203 -12.08 8.25 -16.69
N ASN A 204 -12.83 7.55 -15.82
CA ASN A 204 -14.18 7.09 -16.13
C ASN A 204 -15.11 8.27 -16.45
N GLU A 205 -15.07 9.35 -15.66
CA GLU A 205 -15.84 10.56 -15.96
C GLU A 205 -15.41 11.20 -17.28
N TYR A 206 -14.10 11.35 -17.51
CA TYR A 206 -13.59 11.92 -18.77
C TYR A 206 -14.05 11.11 -20.00
N TYR A 207 -13.89 9.79 -19.97
CA TYR A 207 -14.27 8.92 -21.09
C TYR A 207 -15.78 8.72 -21.24
N SER A 208 -16.55 8.99 -20.19
CA SER A 208 -18.02 8.98 -20.25
C SER A 208 -18.61 10.34 -20.65
N GLY A 209 -17.77 11.31 -21.05
CA GLY A 209 -18.23 12.66 -21.42
C GLY A 209 -18.77 13.47 -20.24
N PHE A 210 -18.25 13.20 -19.03
CA PHE A 210 -18.67 13.80 -17.77
C PHE A 210 -20.16 13.55 -17.44
N ASP A 211 -20.69 12.38 -17.80
CA ASP A 211 -22.11 12.05 -17.66
C ASP A 211 -22.65 12.20 -16.22
N ASN A 212 -21.81 12.03 -15.18
CA ASN A 212 -22.27 12.15 -13.80
C ASN A 212 -22.07 13.52 -13.17
N ILE A 213 -21.20 14.35 -13.74
CA ILE A 213 -20.75 15.61 -13.11
C ILE A 213 -20.86 16.84 -14.02
N GLY A 214 -21.10 16.66 -15.31
CA GLY A 214 -21.06 17.72 -16.32
C GLY A 214 -22.22 18.72 -16.24
N HIS A 215 -23.26 18.41 -15.47
CA HIS A 215 -24.40 19.31 -15.23
C HIS A 215 -24.13 20.38 -14.18
N ASN A 216 -23.06 20.25 -13.40
CA ASN A 216 -22.74 21.19 -12.33
C ASN A 216 -22.23 22.54 -12.85
N SER A 217 -22.43 23.59 -12.05
CA SER A 217 -21.70 24.83 -12.26
C SER A 217 -20.19 24.60 -12.07
N PRO A 218 -19.31 25.38 -12.74
CA PRO A 218 -17.86 25.23 -12.56
C PRO A 218 -17.41 25.37 -11.10
N SER A 219 -18.06 26.24 -10.32
CA SER A 219 -17.73 26.43 -8.89
C SER A 219 -18.11 25.21 -8.06
N ASP A 220 -19.31 24.65 -8.25
CA ASP A 220 -19.77 23.50 -7.48
C ASP A 220 -18.94 22.27 -7.83
N LEU A 221 -18.65 22.08 -9.12
CA LEU A 221 -17.77 21.01 -9.58
C LEU A 221 -16.39 21.09 -8.92
N ILE A 222 -15.78 22.29 -8.87
CA ILE A 222 -14.45 22.47 -8.28
C ILE A 222 -14.47 22.17 -6.77
N ILE A 223 -15.43 22.75 -6.04
CA ILE A 223 -15.46 22.70 -4.58
C ILE A 223 -15.92 21.33 -4.07
N LEU A 224 -16.94 20.74 -4.71
CA LEU A 224 -17.62 19.54 -4.20
C LEU A 224 -17.13 18.25 -4.85
N TRP A 225 -16.47 18.31 -6.01
CA TRP A 225 -15.95 17.13 -6.69
C TRP A 225 -14.44 17.14 -6.89
N VAL A 226 -13.87 18.19 -7.48
CA VAL A 226 -12.43 18.25 -7.83
C VAL A 226 -11.55 18.28 -6.58
N ILE A 227 -11.80 19.20 -5.64
CA ILE A 227 -10.97 19.35 -4.44
C ILE A 227 -11.02 18.08 -3.55
N PRO A 228 -12.21 17.53 -3.24
CA PRO A 228 -12.31 16.30 -2.46
C PRO A 228 -11.57 15.15 -3.16
N ASN A 229 -11.93 14.78 -4.38
CA ASN A 229 -11.27 13.66 -5.06
C ASN A 229 -9.78 13.92 -5.32
N GLY A 230 -9.39 15.17 -5.57
CA GLY A 230 -8.00 15.59 -5.75
C GLY A 230 -7.16 15.38 -4.49
N ALA A 231 -7.73 15.58 -3.29
CA ALA A 231 -7.04 15.27 -2.04
C ALA A 231 -6.70 13.77 -1.96
N TRP A 232 -7.60 12.87 -2.36
CA TRP A 232 -7.33 11.42 -2.38
C TRP A 232 -6.20 11.06 -3.33
N ILE A 233 -6.08 11.74 -4.48
CA ILE A 233 -4.94 11.55 -5.40
C ILE A 233 -3.65 12.02 -4.73
N VAL A 234 -3.62 13.24 -4.20
CA VAL A 234 -2.40 13.85 -3.63
C VAL A 234 -1.87 13.05 -2.44
N PHE A 235 -2.73 12.73 -1.46
CA PHE A 235 -2.29 12.03 -0.26
C PHE A 235 -1.93 10.56 -0.53
N SER A 236 -2.65 9.87 -1.43
CA SER A 236 -2.30 8.50 -1.81
C SER A 236 -1.00 8.43 -2.62
N ALA A 237 -0.76 9.40 -3.50
CA ALA A 237 0.52 9.54 -4.20
C ALA A 237 1.67 9.82 -3.23
N TYR A 238 1.48 10.72 -2.26
CA TYR A 238 2.44 10.98 -1.20
C TYR A 238 2.76 9.72 -0.39
N MET A 239 1.75 8.97 0.05
CA MET A 239 1.93 7.73 0.80
C MET A 239 2.64 6.66 -0.02
N THR A 240 2.25 6.49 -1.29
CA THR A 240 2.91 5.58 -2.24
C THR A 240 4.40 5.92 -2.36
N TRP A 241 4.73 7.20 -2.52
CA TRP A 241 6.11 7.67 -2.60
C TRP A 241 6.88 7.42 -1.29
N MET A 242 6.29 7.74 -0.14
CA MET A 242 6.92 7.56 1.17
C MET A 242 7.21 6.08 1.47
N PHE A 243 6.21 5.21 1.29
CA PHE A 243 6.40 3.77 1.50
C PHE A 243 7.36 3.18 0.46
N GLY A 244 7.25 3.58 -0.80
CA GLY A 244 8.17 3.15 -1.86
C GLY A 244 9.62 3.52 -1.56
N LYS A 245 9.86 4.73 -1.03
CA LYS A 245 11.17 5.16 -0.57
C LYS A 245 11.68 4.28 0.57
N ASP A 246 10.82 3.94 1.54
CA ASP A 246 11.21 3.05 2.65
C ASP A 246 11.55 1.63 2.14
N ILE A 247 10.84 1.10 1.14
CA ILE A 247 11.20 -0.17 0.47
C ILE A 247 12.58 -0.06 -0.17
N ILE A 248 12.84 0.99 -0.95
CA ILE A 248 14.13 1.20 -1.62
C ILE A 248 15.27 1.34 -0.61
N ASP A 249 15.08 2.12 0.46
CA ASP A 249 16.08 2.29 1.52
C ASP A 249 16.41 0.94 2.19
N GLY A 250 15.40 0.10 2.42
CA GLY A 250 15.57 -1.23 3.00
C GLY A 250 16.36 -2.18 2.09
N LEU A 251 16.03 -2.20 0.79
CA LEU A 251 16.76 -2.99 -0.21
C LEU A 251 18.20 -2.49 -0.42
N THR A 252 18.41 -1.19 -0.35
CA THR A 252 19.74 -0.56 -0.49
C THR A 252 20.65 -0.97 0.67
N LEU A 253 20.15 -0.87 1.90
CA LEU A 253 20.87 -1.33 3.10
C LEU A 253 21.13 -2.83 3.09
N ALA A 254 20.15 -3.64 2.67
CA ALA A 254 20.33 -5.09 2.53
C ALA A 254 21.40 -5.46 1.48
N SER A 255 21.63 -4.58 0.50
CA SER A 255 22.66 -4.73 -0.53
C SER A 255 24.05 -4.22 -0.08
N GLY A 256 24.20 -3.81 1.19
CA GLY A 256 25.46 -3.28 1.74
C GLY A 256 25.80 -1.86 1.28
N GLN A 257 24.85 -1.16 0.64
CA GLN A 257 25.04 0.22 0.17
C GLN A 257 24.59 1.22 1.26
N PRO A 258 25.33 2.31 1.47
CA PRO A 258 24.93 3.33 2.44
C PRO A 258 23.71 4.11 1.93
N ILE A 259 22.76 4.41 2.83
CA ILE A 259 21.64 5.32 2.54
C ILE A 259 21.96 6.73 3.03
N LYS A 260 21.48 7.74 2.28
CA LYS A 260 21.59 9.14 2.67
C LYS A 260 20.69 9.41 3.88
N LYS A 261 21.23 9.97 4.97
CA LYS A 261 20.44 10.33 6.16
C LYS A 261 19.25 11.23 5.77
N ARG A 262 18.06 10.88 6.25
CA ARG A 262 16.84 11.69 6.11
C ARG A 262 17.06 13.01 6.85
N LYS A 263 16.92 14.15 6.16
CA LYS A 263 16.73 15.44 6.84
C LYS A 263 15.29 15.45 7.35
N GLU A 264 15.12 15.48 8.66
CA GLU A 264 13.81 15.58 9.31
C GLU A 264 13.15 16.93 9.09
#